data_AF-A0A6P2DKX2-F1
#
_entry.id   AF-A0A6P2DKX2-F1
#
_cell.length_a   1.000
_cell.length_b   1.000
_cell.length_c   1.000
_cell.angle_alpha   90.00
_cell.angle_beta   90.00
_cell.angle_gamma   90.00
#
_symmetry.space_group_name_H-M   'P 1'
#
loop_
_entity.id
_entity.type
_entity.pdbx_description
1 polymer ?
#
loop_
_entity_poly.entity_id
_entity_poly.type
_entity_poly.pdbx_seq_one_letter_code
_entity_poly.pdbx_strand_id
1 'polypeptide(L)'
;MTTPKRPAKSASKGTKARKSGTPIKSVPVEPELPKPRSILVVDIGGTNLKVLVSGETEPRRHPSGPGFTPQQMVEIVRELAHDWKFDAVSIGYPGQVGEHGPRQEPGNLGPGWVGFNYAAAFERPVRIINDAAMQALGSYDGGRMLFLGLGTGLGSTLIAGNVIVPLELGNIPEPGGRTLGDVLGRRGMKQLGKKRWRRAVAWAVPALMAAMLADYVVIGGGNAKQIKVQPPGSRLSNNLTAFRGGFRLWHLDDVHTLRDGDEQPPEPPKIAEWRMI
;
A
#
# COMPACT_ATOMS: atom_id res chain seq x y z
N MET A 1 54.22 -59.39 14.95
CA MET A 1 54.84 -58.51 13.93
C MET A 1 54.62 -59.13 12.57
N THR A 2 53.77 -58.54 11.72
CA THR A 2 53.88 -58.47 10.25
C THR A 2 52.63 -57.80 9.70
N THR A 3 52.84 -56.67 9.04
CA THR A 3 51.86 -55.78 8.40
C THR A 3 51.32 -56.38 7.09
N PRO A 4 50.03 -56.17 6.73
CA PRO A 4 49.56 -56.43 5.39
C PRO A 4 49.76 -55.23 4.46
N LYS A 5 50.21 -55.57 3.24
CA LYS A 5 50.59 -54.70 2.13
C LYS A 5 49.44 -53.83 1.59
N ARG A 6 49.81 -52.61 1.20
CA ARG A 6 49.04 -51.58 0.50
C ARG A 6 48.88 -51.96 -0.99
N PRO A 7 47.69 -51.88 -1.62
CA PRO A 7 47.56 -52.10 -3.06
C PRO A 7 47.85 -50.84 -3.88
N ALA A 8 48.23 -51.10 -5.13
CA ALA A 8 48.84 -50.19 -6.10
C ALA A 8 47.89 -49.14 -6.69
N LYS A 9 48.50 -48.01 -7.11
CA LYS A 9 47.88 -46.90 -7.84
C LYS A 9 47.47 -47.35 -9.24
N SER A 10 46.20 -47.13 -9.61
CA SER A 10 45.77 -47.13 -11.02
C SER A 10 45.65 -45.69 -11.51
N ALA A 11 46.29 -45.40 -12.64
CA ALA A 11 46.28 -44.10 -13.30
C ALA A 11 44.94 -43.87 -14.01
N SER A 12 44.22 -42.80 -13.65
CA SER A 12 43.10 -42.31 -14.46
C SER A 12 43.57 -41.18 -15.38
N LYS A 13 43.20 -41.31 -16.65
CA LYS A 13 43.54 -40.44 -17.77
C LYS A 13 42.89 -39.06 -17.58
N GLY A 14 43.64 -38.02 -17.92
CA GLY A 14 43.22 -36.63 -17.81
C GLY A 14 41.98 -36.31 -18.65
N THR A 15 40.98 -35.72 -18.00
CA THR A 15 39.81 -35.14 -18.64
C THR A 15 40.13 -33.70 -19.00
N LYS A 16 40.11 -33.39 -20.31
CA LYS A 16 40.30 -32.05 -20.85
C LYS A 16 39.27 -31.07 -20.26
N ALA A 17 39.77 -29.94 -19.75
CA ALA A 17 38.96 -28.81 -19.32
C ALA A 17 38.11 -28.27 -20.49
N ARG A 18 36.79 -28.26 -20.32
CA ARG A 18 35.84 -27.60 -21.22
C ARG A 18 35.89 -26.09 -20.92
N LYS A 19 36.55 -25.32 -21.79
CA LYS A 19 36.43 -23.85 -21.83
C LYS A 19 35.23 -23.44 -22.70
N SER A 20 34.75 -22.22 -22.42
CA SER A 20 33.73 -21.40 -23.09
C SER A 20 32.26 -21.78 -22.88
N GLY A 21 31.72 -21.40 -21.72
CA GLY A 21 30.37 -20.85 -21.65
C GLY A 21 30.39 -19.43 -22.21
N THR A 22 29.54 -19.17 -23.21
CA THR A 22 29.27 -17.85 -23.78
C THR A 22 28.90 -16.87 -22.66
N PRO A 23 29.46 -15.65 -22.60
CA PRO A 23 29.00 -14.66 -21.63
C PRO A 23 27.52 -14.39 -21.90
N ILE A 24 26.69 -14.60 -20.88
CA ILE A 24 25.30 -14.14 -20.88
C ILE A 24 25.37 -12.64 -21.15
N LYS A 25 24.88 -12.20 -22.31
CA LYS A 25 24.72 -10.78 -22.59
C LYS A 25 23.83 -10.23 -21.49
N SER A 26 24.40 -9.35 -20.66
CA SER A 26 23.61 -8.57 -19.70
C SER A 26 22.50 -7.90 -20.48
N VAL A 27 21.25 -8.22 -20.15
CA VAL A 27 20.10 -7.45 -20.62
C VAL A 27 20.37 -6.01 -20.22
N PRO A 28 20.26 -5.03 -21.14
CA PRO A 28 20.40 -3.63 -20.77
C PRO A 28 19.36 -3.33 -19.70
N VAL A 29 19.81 -3.01 -18.49
CA VAL A 29 18.94 -2.42 -17.47
C VAL A 29 18.52 -1.09 -18.09
N GLU A 30 17.24 -0.97 -18.46
CA GLU A 30 16.68 0.31 -18.87
C GLU A 30 17.05 1.35 -17.80
N PRO A 31 17.55 2.53 -18.20
CA PRO A 31 17.97 3.54 -17.23
C PRO A 31 16.78 3.88 -16.34
N GLU A 32 16.92 3.58 -15.04
CA GLU A 32 15.93 3.89 -14.02
C GLU A 32 15.64 5.41 -14.11
N LEU A 33 14.42 5.75 -14.53
CA LEU A 33 14.02 7.15 -14.68
C LEU A 33 14.21 7.90 -13.36
N PRO A 34 14.67 9.16 -13.40
CA PRO A 34 14.92 9.92 -12.18
C PRO A 34 13.64 10.02 -11.36
N LYS A 35 13.74 9.74 -10.05
CA LYS A 35 12.62 9.84 -9.11
C LYS A 35 12.04 11.27 -9.16
N PRO A 36 10.70 11.43 -9.19
CA PRO A 36 10.07 12.74 -9.31
C PRO A 36 10.46 13.65 -8.15
N ARG A 37 10.70 14.94 -8.42
CA ARG A 37 11.10 15.91 -7.40
C ARG A 37 9.88 16.50 -6.68
N SER A 38 8.79 16.70 -7.42
CA SER A 38 7.51 17.17 -6.89
C SER A 38 6.41 16.15 -7.18
N ILE A 39 5.68 15.75 -6.14
CA ILE A 39 4.63 14.72 -6.23
C ILE A 39 3.32 15.34 -5.74
N LEU A 40 2.27 15.21 -6.54
CA LEU A 40 0.90 15.48 -6.11
C LEU A 40 0.32 14.21 -5.48
N VAL A 41 -0.16 14.29 -4.25
CA VAL A 41 -0.86 13.18 -3.60
C VAL A 41 -2.35 13.46 -3.57
N VAL A 42 -3.13 12.50 -4.05
CA VAL A 42 -4.59 12.51 -4.07
C VAL A 42 -5.10 11.43 -3.10
N ASP A 43 -5.72 11.83 -2.00
CA ASP A 43 -6.34 10.94 -1.00
C ASP A 43 -7.85 10.90 -1.25
N ILE A 44 -8.35 9.79 -1.81
CA ILE A 44 -9.75 9.62 -2.18
C ILE A 44 -10.49 8.93 -1.03
N GLY A 45 -11.34 9.67 -0.32
CA GLY A 45 -12.27 9.10 0.65
C GLY A 45 -13.71 9.04 0.15
N GLY A 46 -14.56 8.25 0.81
CA GLY A 46 -16.01 8.17 0.52
C GLY A 46 -16.84 9.40 0.92
N THR A 47 -16.22 10.54 1.23
CA THR A 47 -16.93 11.76 1.65
C THR A 47 -16.14 13.02 1.30
N ASN A 48 -14.81 12.93 1.28
CA ASN A 48 -13.96 14.01 0.79
C ASN A 48 -12.84 13.42 -0.05
N LEU A 49 -12.50 14.14 -1.11
CA LEU A 49 -11.22 14.09 -1.80
C LEU A 49 -10.28 15.11 -1.14
N LYS A 50 -9.00 14.78 -0.99
CA LYS A 50 -7.99 15.75 -0.56
C LYS A 50 -6.74 15.66 -1.42
N VAL A 51 -6.07 16.79 -1.58
CA VAL A 51 -4.84 16.88 -2.36
C VAL A 51 -3.77 17.69 -1.63
N LEU A 52 -2.50 17.33 -1.86
CA LEU A 52 -1.33 18.08 -1.40
C LEU A 52 -0.14 17.79 -2.31
N VAL A 53 0.63 18.82 -2.66
CA VAL A 53 1.89 18.68 -3.41
C VAL A 53 3.08 18.69 -2.45
N SER A 54 4.15 17.97 -2.78
CA SER A 54 5.42 18.02 -2.04
C SER A 54 5.89 19.46 -1.81
N GLY A 55 6.22 19.79 -0.56
CA GLY A 55 6.67 21.14 -0.16
C GLY A 55 5.54 22.05 0.33
N GLU A 56 4.29 21.75 -0.01
CA GLU A 56 3.12 22.47 0.52
C GLU A 56 2.75 21.96 1.91
N THR A 57 2.15 22.84 2.72
CA THR A 57 1.79 22.54 4.12
C THR A 57 0.29 22.34 4.34
N GLU A 58 -0.55 22.97 3.51
CA GLU A 58 -2.01 22.97 3.68
C GLU A 58 -2.71 22.13 2.61
N PRO A 59 -3.37 21.02 2.99
CA PRO A 59 -4.14 20.22 2.05
C PRO A 59 -5.40 20.93 1.57
N ARG A 60 -5.66 20.85 0.27
CA ARG A 60 -6.91 21.30 -0.33
C ARG A 60 -7.89 20.14 -0.39
N ARG A 61 -9.20 20.42 -0.32
CA ARG A 61 -10.23 19.38 -0.25
C ARG A 61 -11.46 19.74 -1.07
N HIS A 62 -12.13 18.70 -1.55
CA HIS A 62 -13.44 18.82 -2.18
C HIS A 62 -14.37 17.71 -1.67
N PRO A 63 -15.67 17.97 -1.47
CA PRO A 63 -16.63 16.90 -1.20
C PRO A 63 -16.59 15.81 -2.27
N SER A 64 -16.67 14.56 -1.85
CA SER A 64 -16.91 13.41 -2.73
C SER A 64 -18.15 12.67 -2.24
N GLY A 65 -18.46 11.50 -2.79
CA GLY A 65 -19.54 10.67 -2.29
C GLY A 65 -20.15 9.77 -3.36
N PRO A 66 -21.40 9.32 -3.13
CA PRO A 66 -22.13 8.52 -4.11
C PRO A 66 -22.19 9.25 -5.46
N GLY A 67 -21.87 8.55 -6.55
CA GLY A 67 -21.83 9.10 -7.90
C GLY A 67 -20.54 9.82 -8.29
N PHE A 68 -19.56 9.93 -7.38
CA PHE A 68 -18.25 10.52 -7.69
C PHE A 68 -17.42 9.58 -8.60
N THR A 69 -17.11 10.04 -9.81
CA THR A 69 -16.42 9.28 -10.86
C THR A 69 -14.93 9.66 -10.95
N PRO A 70 -14.06 8.85 -11.58
CA PRO A 70 -12.67 9.23 -11.79
C PRO A 70 -12.50 10.44 -12.72
N GLN A 71 -13.40 10.67 -13.68
CA GLN A 71 -13.38 11.86 -14.54
C GLN A 71 -13.57 13.13 -13.71
N GLN A 72 -14.61 13.16 -12.86
CA GLN A 72 -14.84 14.26 -11.92
C GLN A 72 -13.66 14.43 -10.97
N MET A 73 -13.07 13.33 -10.50
CA MET A 73 -11.87 13.38 -9.66
C MET A 73 -10.74 14.12 -10.36
N VAL A 74 -10.43 13.80 -11.62
CA VAL A 74 -9.36 14.46 -12.38
C VAL A 74 -9.65 15.95 -12.57
N GLU A 75 -10.87 16.32 -12.97
CA GLU A 75 -11.29 17.72 -13.15
C GLU A 75 -11.09 18.52 -11.86
N ILE A 76 -11.61 18.01 -10.74
CA ILE A 76 -11.50 18.66 -9.43
C ILE A 76 -10.05 18.73 -8.96
N VAL A 77 -9.24 17.69 -9.19
CA VAL A 77 -7.82 17.72 -8.84
C VAL A 77 -7.09 18.80 -9.64
N ARG A 78 -7.38 18.96 -10.93
CA ARG A 78 -6.80 20.03 -11.76
C ARG A 78 -7.20 21.42 -11.25
N GLU A 79 -8.45 21.62 -10.85
CA GLU A 79 -8.90 22.87 -10.22
C GLU A 79 -8.19 23.13 -8.89
N LEU A 80 -8.13 22.13 -8.00
CA LEU A 80 -7.50 22.25 -6.70
C LEU A 80 -5.98 22.45 -6.79
N ALA A 81 -5.32 21.98 -7.84
CA ALA A 81 -3.88 22.06 -8.01
C ALA A 81 -3.44 23.05 -9.10
N HIS A 82 -4.32 23.94 -9.57
CA HIS A 82 -4.10 24.81 -10.73
C HIS A 82 -2.85 25.71 -10.64
N ASP A 83 -2.45 26.10 -9.43
CA ASP A 83 -1.30 26.94 -9.11
C ASP A 83 -0.08 26.14 -8.59
N TRP A 84 -0.19 24.82 -8.51
CA TRP A 84 0.90 23.94 -8.08
C TRP A 84 1.57 23.24 -9.25
N LYS A 85 2.89 23.06 -9.15
CA LYS A 85 3.68 22.29 -10.13
C LYS A 85 4.07 20.94 -9.55
N PHE A 86 3.86 19.88 -10.31
CA PHE A 86 4.21 18.51 -9.94
C PHE A 86 4.61 17.67 -11.15
N ASP A 87 5.50 16.71 -10.89
CA ASP A 87 6.09 15.83 -11.89
C ASP A 87 5.33 14.51 -12.00
N ALA A 88 4.67 14.10 -10.91
CA ALA A 88 3.97 12.81 -10.83
C ALA A 88 2.82 12.84 -9.82
N VAL A 89 1.94 11.83 -9.88
CA VAL A 89 0.76 11.72 -9.03
C VAL A 89 0.73 10.41 -8.24
N SER A 90 0.51 10.50 -6.92
CA SER A 90 0.17 9.35 -6.09
C SER A 90 -1.32 9.36 -5.76
N ILE A 91 -2.00 8.23 -5.91
CA ILE A 91 -3.42 8.10 -5.60
C ILE A 91 -3.62 7.07 -4.49
N GLY A 92 -4.22 7.50 -3.38
CA GLY A 92 -4.79 6.63 -2.35
C GLY A 92 -6.22 6.26 -2.71
N TYR A 93 -6.43 5.02 -3.12
CA TYR A 93 -7.71 4.52 -3.61
C TYR A 93 -8.47 3.74 -2.50
N PRO A 94 -9.78 4.02 -2.28
CA PRO A 94 -10.57 3.39 -1.23
C PRO A 94 -11.10 2.01 -1.66
N GLY A 95 -10.17 1.13 -2.00
CA GLY A 95 -10.45 -0.23 -2.46
C GLY A 95 -9.18 -1.00 -2.81
N GLN A 96 -9.38 -2.15 -3.44
CA GLN A 96 -8.28 -3.03 -3.85
C GLN A 96 -7.58 -2.47 -5.09
N VAL A 97 -6.25 -2.47 -5.04
CA VAL A 97 -5.38 -1.98 -6.11
C VAL A 97 -4.43 -3.11 -6.52
N GLY A 98 -4.31 -3.33 -7.82
CA GLY A 98 -3.34 -4.21 -8.44
C GLY A 98 -2.28 -3.43 -9.18
N GLU A 99 -1.53 -4.16 -10.01
CA GLU A 99 -0.46 -3.58 -10.84
C GLU A 99 -0.99 -2.50 -11.78
N HIS A 100 -2.16 -2.71 -12.38
CA HIS A 100 -2.77 -1.80 -13.35
C HIS A 100 -3.80 -0.83 -12.73
N GLY A 101 -3.71 -0.56 -11.43
CA GLY A 101 -4.66 0.31 -10.72
C GLY A 101 -5.81 -0.45 -10.03
N PRO A 102 -6.99 0.18 -9.85
CA PRO A 102 -8.12 -0.43 -9.14
C PRO A 102 -8.54 -1.79 -9.70
N ARG A 103 -8.74 -2.80 -8.83
CA ARG A 103 -9.24 -4.13 -9.22
C ARG A 103 -10.76 -4.26 -9.14
N GLN A 104 -11.40 -3.36 -8.40
CA GLN A 104 -12.84 -3.35 -8.19
C GLN A 104 -13.31 -1.92 -8.02
N GLU A 105 -14.57 -1.67 -8.35
CA GLU A 105 -15.22 -0.40 -8.11
C GLU A 105 -15.31 -0.09 -6.61
N PRO A 106 -15.23 1.18 -6.21
CA PRO A 106 -15.28 1.57 -4.81
C PRO A 106 -16.73 1.56 -4.33
N GLY A 107 -17.05 0.78 -3.29
CA GLY A 107 -18.43 0.58 -2.87
C GLY A 107 -19.18 1.83 -2.36
N ASN A 108 -18.49 2.97 -2.18
CA ASN A 108 -19.08 4.21 -1.68
C ASN A 108 -18.95 5.40 -2.66
N LEU A 109 -18.45 5.21 -3.89
CA LEU A 109 -18.37 6.25 -4.92
C LEU A 109 -19.13 5.84 -6.18
N GLY A 110 -19.07 6.64 -7.24
CA GLY A 110 -19.60 6.28 -8.55
C GLY A 110 -18.74 5.21 -9.25
N PRO A 111 -19.21 4.64 -10.36
CA PRO A 111 -18.48 3.64 -11.13
C PRO A 111 -17.42 4.26 -12.06
N GLY A 112 -16.66 3.40 -12.73
CA GLY A 112 -15.77 3.75 -13.83
C GLY A 112 -14.29 3.82 -13.44
N TRP A 113 -13.94 3.39 -12.22
CA TRP A 113 -12.57 3.45 -11.70
C TRP A 113 -11.70 2.33 -12.28
N VAL A 114 -12.27 1.15 -12.53
CA VAL A 114 -11.53 0.04 -13.12
C VAL A 114 -11.31 0.30 -14.61
N GLY A 115 -10.06 0.21 -15.07
CA GLY A 115 -9.69 0.41 -16.47
C GLY A 115 -9.64 1.88 -16.91
N PHE A 116 -9.83 2.84 -16.02
CA PHE A 116 -9.64 4.26 -16.33
C PHE A 116 -8.17 4.57 -16.59
N ASN A 117 -7.86 5.28 -17.69
CA ASN A 117 -6.49 5.67 -18.00
C ASN A 117 -6.09 6.91 -17.17
N TYR A 118 -5.68 6.67 -15.93
CA TYR A 118 -5.26 7.71 -15.00
C TYR A 118 -4.07 8.54 -15.50
N ALA A 119 -3.09 7.89 -16.14
CA ALA A 119 -1.88 8.55 -16.60
C ALA A 119 -2.16 9.51 -17.75
N ALA A 120 -2.96 9.10 -18.74
CA ALA A 120 -3.42 9.98 -19.80
C ALA A 120 -4.29 11.11 -19.24
N ALA A 121 -5.21 10.81 -18.30
CA ALA A 121 -6.09 11.82 -17.74
C ALA A 121 -5.35 12.89 -16.92
N PHE A 122 -4.23 12.55 -16.27
CA PHE A 122 -3.38 13.51 -15.55
C PHE A 122 -2.24 14.08 -16.41
N GLU A 123 -1.98 13.52 -17.59
CA GLU A 123 -0.81 13.84 -18.42
C GLU A 123 0.51 13.73 -17.64
N ARG A 124 0.57 12.78 -16.69
CA ARG A 124 1.66 12.57 -15.74
C ARG A 124 1.76 11.09 -15.35
N PRO A 125 2.94 10.60 -14.96
CA PRO A 125 3.07 9.27 -14.34
C PRO A 125 2.23 9.16 -13.06
N VAL A 126 1.53 8.04 -12.89
CA VAL A 126 0.65 7.79 -11.74
C VAL A 126 1.04 6.51 -11.02
N ARG A 127 1.15 6.57 -9.69
CA ARG A 127 1.19 5.39 -8.82
C ARG A 127 -0.07 5.33 -7.98
N ILE A 128 -0.72 4.18 -7.94
CA ILE A 128 -1.95 3.97 -7.19
C ILE A 128 -1.68 2.93 -6.09
N ILE A 129 -2.18 3.18 -4.90
CA ILE A 129 -2.12 2.25 -3.78
C ILE A 129 -3.43 2.30 -3.00
N ASN A 130 -3.75 1.24 -2.26
CA ASN A 130 -4.86 1.27 -1.31
C ASN A 130 -4.68 2.42 -0.28
N ASP A 131 -5.77 3.09 0.09
CA ASP A 131 -5.81 4.22 1.02
C ASP A 131 -5.21 3.92 2.41
N ALA A 132 -5.55 2.76 2.98
CA ALA A 132 -5.00 2.32 4.26
C ALA A 132 -3.51 2.01 4.15
N ALA A 133 -3.08 1.38 3.05
CA ALA A 133 -1.67 1.12 2.79
C ALA A 133 -0.86 2.41 2.59
N MET A 134 -1.43 3.43 1.94
CA MET A 134 -0.83 4.75 1.84
C MET A 134 -0.65 5.40 3.23
N GLN A 135 -1.70 5.40 4.05
CA GLN A 135 -1.61 5.94 5.41
C GLN A 135 -0.64 5.15 6.28
N ALA A 136 -0.56 3.83 6.12
CA ALA A 136 0.40 2.97 6.79
C ALA A 136 1.83 3.38 6.42
N LEU A 137 2.14 3.49 5.13
CA LEU A 137 3.46 3.88 4.64
C LEU A 137 3.91 5.25 5.18
N GLY A 138 3.01 6.22 5.27
CA GLY A 138 3.33 7.52 5.87
C GLY A 138 3.48 7.49 7.39
N SER A 139 2.87 6.49 8.05
CA SER A 139 2.92 6.32 9.50
C SER A 139 4.06 5.43 9.97
N TYR A 140 4.72 4.69 9.08
CA TYR A 140 5.70 3.68 9.45
C TYR A 140 6.99 4.27 10.01
N ASP A 141 7.41 3.74 11.16
CA ASP A 141 8.62 4.14 11.92
C ASP A 141 9.56 2.94 12.19
N GLY A 142 9.42 1.82 11.46
CA GLY A 142 10.23 0.60 11.64
C GLY A 142 9.49 -0.54 12.34
N GLY A 143 10.15 -1.69 12.51
CA GLY A 143 9.58 -2.90 13.13
C GLY A 143 8.46 -3.55 12.32
N ARG A 144 7.56 -4.25 13.00
CA ARG A 144 6.32 -4.82 12.45
C ARG A 144 5.15 -3.95 12.88
N MET A 145 4.66 -3.11 11.98
CA MET A 145 3.56 -2.20 12.25
C MET A 145 2.27 -2.70 11.60
N LEU A 146 1.22 -2.86 12.40
CA LEU A 146 -0.14 -3.01 11.88
C LEU A 146 -0.83 -1.65 11.83
N PHE A 147 -1.30 -1.24 10.66
CA PHE A 147 -2.18 -0.10 10.50
C PHE A 147 -3.64 -0.54 10.47
N LEU A 148 -4.50 0.17 11.22
CA LEU A 148 -5.95 -0.01 11.23
C LEU A 148 -6.64 1.32 10.92
N GLY A 149 -7.21 1.42 9.72
CA GLY A 149 -7.95 2.58 9.24
C GLY A 149 -9.43 2.50 9.61
N LEU A 150 -9.86 3.25 10.62
CA LEU A 150 -11.25 3.32 11.06
C LEU A 150 -12.03 4.33 10.20
N GLY A 151 -12.64 3.84 9.12
CA GLY A 151 -13.35 4.65 8.12
C GLY A 151 -14.83 4.31 8.00
N THR A 152 -15.34 4.26 6.77
CA THR A 152 -16.68 3.69 6.53
C THR A 152 -16.72 2.22 6.96
N GLY A 153 -15.70 1.45 6.56
CA GLY A 153 -15.37 0.12 7.09
C GLY A 153 -14.06 0.12 7.88
N LEU A 154 -13.30 -0.97 7.78
CA LEU A 154 -11.98 -1.16 8.38
C LEU A 154 -10.95 -1.43 7.27
N GLY A 155 -10.06 -0.47 7.03
CA GLY A 155 -8.86 -0.69 6.22
C GLY A 155 -7.72 -1.24 7.08
N SER A 156 -6.87 -2.08 6.51
CA SER A 156 -5.75 -2.68 7.24
C SER A 156 -4.51 -2.89 6.38
N THR A 157 -3.34 -2.73 6.97
CA THR A 157 -2.06 -2.99 6.29
C THR A 157 -1.01 -3.35 7.32
N LEU A 158 -0.25 -4.42 7.06
CA LEU A 158 0.92 -4.79 7.86
C LEU A 158 2.18 -4.34 7.11
N ILE A 159 3.07 -3.64 7.80
CA ILE A 159 4.41 -3.31 7.29
C ILE A 159 5.44 -3.97 8.19
N ALA A 160 6.33 -4.78 7.61
CA ALA A 160 7.40 -5.48 8.31
C ALA A 160 8.71 -5.28 7.56
N GLY A 161 9.62 -4.48 8.13
CA GLY A 161 10.85 -4.09 7.44
C GLY A 161 10.54 -3.28 6.18
N ASN A 162 10.87 -3.83 5.00
CA ASN A 162 10.61 -3.22 3.69
C ASN A 162 9.44 -3.88 2.95
N VAL A 163 8.64 -4.71 3.63
CA VAL A 163 7.50 -5.41 3.04
C VAL A 163 6.21 -4.71 3.46
N ILE A 164 5.37 -4.36 2.48
CA ILE A 164 4.04 -3.80 2.69
C ILE A 164 3.02 -4.87 2.28
N VAL A 165 2.18 -5.28 3.22
CA VAL A 165 1.14 -6.29 3.00
C VAL A 165 -0.22 -5.63 3.24
N PRO A 166 -0.92 -5.18 2.19
CA PRO A 166 -2.32 -4.79 2.30
C PRO A 166 -3.16 -5.97 2.82
N LEU A 167 -4.07 -5.71 3.76
CA LEU A 167 -4.90 -6.73 4.40
C LEU A 167 -6.37 -6.34 4.31
N GLU A 168 -7.24 -7.34 4.32
CA GLU A 168 -8.70 -7.19 4.35
C GLU A 168 -9.28 -7.68 5.69
N LEU A 169 -8.69 -7.23 6.81
CA LEU A 169 -9.16 -7.62 8.16
C LEU A 169 -10.60 -7.17 8.43
N GLY A 170 -11.09 -6.17 7.68
CA GLY A 170 -12.48 -5.76 7.71
C GLY A 170 -13.47 -6.86 7.32
N ASN A 171 -13.04 -7.88 6.56
CA ASN A 171 -13.89 -9.00 6.14
C ASN A 171 -13.91 -10.17 7.14
N ILE A 172 -13.19 -10.08 8.26
CA ILE A 172 -13.25 -11.09 9.33
C ILE A 172 -14.72 -11.22 9.78
N PRO A 173 -15.31 -12.44 9.75
CA PRO A 173 -16.69 -12.65 10.18
C PRO A 173 -16.88 -12.35 11.66
N GLU A 174 -17.99 -11.71 11.99
CA GLU A 174 -18.45 -11.42 13.35
C GLU A 174 -19.83 -12.05 13.60
N PRO A 175 -20.18 -12.37 14.86
CA PRO A 175 -21.49 -12.93 15.19
C PRO A 175 -22.66 -12.10 14.65
N GLY A 176 -23.67 -12.82 14.14
CA GLY A 176 -24.89 -12.24 13.56
C GLY A 176 -24.74 -11.81 12.09
N GLY A 177 -23.83 -12.44 11.34
CA GLY A 177 -23.66 -12.18 9.90
C GLY A 177 -23.03 -10.82 9.57
N ARG A 178 -22.35 -10.22 10.54
CA ARG A 178 -21.62 -8.96 10.37
C ARG A 178 -20.16 -9.24 10.05
N THR A 179 -19.42 -8.23 9.65
CA THR A 179 -17.96 -8.29 9.58
C THR A 179 -17.30 -7.41 10.63
N LEU A 180 -16.00 -7.59 10.86
CA LEU A 180 -15.23 -6.71 11.73
C LEU A 180 -15.26 -5.26 11.23
N GLY A 181 -15.30 -5.06 9.91
CA GLY A 181 -15.50 -3.77 9.27
C GLY A 181 -16.86 -3.14 9.57
N ASP A 182 -17.94 -3.93 9.63
CA ASP A 182 -19.25 -3.45 10.10
C ASP A 182 -19.19 -2.99 11.56
N VAL A 183 -18.49 -3.73 12.43
CA VAL A 183 -18.42 -3.46 13.87
C VAL A 183 -17.54 -2.25 14.18
N LEU A 184 -16.34 -2.18 13.61
CA LEU A 184 -15.34 -1.13 13.88
C LEU A 184 -15.50 0.08 12.96
N GLY A 185 -16.19 -0.05 11.84
CA GLY A 185 -16.47 1.03 10.92
C GLY A 185 -17.56 2.00 11.40
N ARG A 186 -17.96 2.90 10.49
CA ARG A 186 -18.96 3.95 10.76
C ARG A 186 -20.32 3.36 11.12
N ARG A 187 -20.71 2.23 10.51
CA ARG A 187 -21.99 1.55 10.75
C ARG A 187 -22.11 1.09 12.20
N GLY A 188 -21.13 0.31 12.68
CA GLY A 188 -21.08 -0.16 14.05
C GLY A 188 -20.99 0.99 15.05
N MET A 189 -20.26 2.06 14.74
CA MET A 189 -20.25 3.26 15.60
C MET A 189 -21.63 3.89 15.76
N LYS A 190 -22.41 4.00 14.67
CA LYS A 190 -23.79 4.53 14.70
C LYS A 190 -24.74 3.61 15.49
N GLN A 191 -24.67 2.30 15.26
CA GLN A 191 -25.58 1.33 15.88
C GLN A 191 -25.28 1.10 17.38
N LEU A 192 -24.00 1.00 17.76
CA LEU A 192 -23.58 0.72 19.13
C LEU A 192 -23.55 1.99 20.00
N GLY A 193 -23.39 3.16 19.36
CA GLY A 193 -23.03 4.40 20.02
C GLY A 193 -21.54 4.45 20.42
N LYS A 194 -21.00 5.67 20.52
CA LYS A 194 -19.54 5.91 20.68
C LYS A 194 -18.92 5.18 21.87
N LYS A 195 -19.61 5.05 23.01
CA LYS A 195 -19.08 4.38 24.21
C LYS A 195 -18.88 2.87 23.98
N ARG A 196 -19.84 2.19 23.37
CA ARG A 196 -19.71 0.75 23.06
C ARG A 196 -18.76 0.51 21.91
N TRP A 197 -18.80 1.35 20.88
CA TRP A 197 -17.86 1.28 19.75
C TRP A 197 -16.40 1.42 20.18
N ARG A 198 -16.07 2.38 21.06
CA ARG A 198 -14.70 2.49 21.62
C ARG A 198 -14.26 1.24 22.37
N ARG A 199 -15.18 0.57 23.08
CA ARG A 199 -14.88 -0.70 23.75
C ARG A 199 -14.59 -1.81 22.74
N ALA A 200 -15.35 -1.87 21.63
CA ALA A 200 -15.06 -2.81 20.55
C ALA A 200 -13.68 -2.56 19.92
N VAL A 201 -13.32 -1.30 19.65
CA VAL A 201 -11.97 -0.94 19.19
C VAL A 201 -10.90 -1.33 20.20
N ALA A 202 -11.10 -1.02 21.48
CA ALA A 202 -10.15 -1.36 22.54
C ALA A 202 -9.97 -2.86 22.78
N TRP A 203 -10.98 -3.66 22.42
CA TRP A 203 -10.90 -5.11 22.45
C TRP A 203 -10.21 -5.68 21.20
N ALA A 204 -10.56 -5.18 20.01
CA ALA A 204 -10.04 -5.70 18.75
C ALA A 204 -8.57 -5.35 18.49
N VAL A 205 -8.14 -4.13 18.83
CA VAL A 205 -6.79 -3.65 18.52
C VAL A 205 -5.68 -4.55 19.12
N PRO A 206 -5.68 -4.88 20.43
CA PRO A 206 -4.67 -5.76 20.99
C PRO A 206 -4.76 -7.20 20.44
N ALA A 207 -5.97 -7.69 20.16
CA ALA A 207 -6.16 -9.03 19.60
C ALA A 207 -5.56 -9.13 18.18
N LEU A 208 -5.80 -8.14 17.33
CA LEU A 208 -5.22 -8.08 15.99
C LEU A 208 -3.71 -7.86 16.02
N MET A 209 -3.22 -7.03 16.95
CA MET A 209 -1.79 -6.83 17.17
C MET A 209 -1.09 -8.16 17.47
N ALA A 210 -1.65 -8.94 18.41
CA ALA A 210 -1.12 -10.26 18.76
C ALA A 210 -1.23 -11.26 17.60
N ALA A 211 -2.38 -11.31 16.92
CA ALA A 211 -2.61 -12.25 15.82
C ALA A 211 -1.67 -12.00 14.62
N MET A 212 -1.28 -10.74 14.38
CA MET A 212 -0.38 -10.36 13.29
C MET A 212 1.08 -10.28 13.72
N LEU A 213 1.39 -10.62 14.99
CA LEU A 213 2.72 -10.44 15.60
C LEU A 213 3.28 -9.02 15.38
N ALA A 214 2.41 -8.01 15.41
CA ALA A 214 2.83 -6.63 15.25
C ALA A 214 3.49 -6.13 16.55
N ASP A 215 4.56 -5.37 16.41
CA ASP A 215 5.25 -4.72 17.52
C ASP A 215 4.46 -3.50 18.02
N TYR A 216 3.68 -2.87 17.15
CA TYR A 216 2.75 -1.79 17.49
C TYR A 216 1.65 -1.61 16.45
N VAL A 217 0.58 -0.90 16.86
CA VAL A 217 -0.54 -0.55 15.99
C VAL A 217 -0.63 0.95 15.77
N VAL A 218 -0.84 1.36 14.52
CA VAL A 218 -1.24 2.73 14.19
C VAL A 218 -2.72 2.74 13.83
N ILE A 219 -3.50 3.52 14.57
CA ILE A 219 -4.93 3.69 14.33
C ILE A 219 -5.17 4.98 13.56
N GLY A 220 -5.61 4.86 12.31
CA GLY A 220 -5.91 5.98 11.43
C GLY A 220 -7.35 5.96 10.91
N GLY A 221 -7.56 6.61 9.77
CA GLY A 221 -8.90 6.78 9.20
C GLY A 221 -9.75 7.86 9.90
N GLY A 222 -10.82 8.28 9.22
CA GLY A 222 -11.61 9.46 9.63
C GLY A 222 -12.31 9.34 10.99
N ASN A 223 -12.52 8.13 11.50
CA ASN A 223 -13.11 7.90 12.82
C ASN A 223 -12.08 7.77 13.94
N ALA A 224 -10.77 7.74 13.67
CA ALA A 224 -9.72 7.67 14.71
C ALA A 224 -9.86 8.80 15.74
N LYS A 225 -10.26 10.00 15.30
CA LYS A 225 -10.54 11.15 16.19
C LYS A 225 -11.63 10.91 17.24
N GLN A 226 -12.42 9.84 17.10
CA GLN A 226 -13.42 9.47 18.09
C GLN A 226 -12.84 8.67 19.25
N ILE A 227 -11.60 8.15 19.15
CA ILE A 227 -10.90 7.46 20.23
C ILE A 227 -10.43 8.49 21.26
N LYS A 228 -10.73 8.22 22.53
CA LYS A 228 -10.34 9.10 23.66
C LYS A 228 -9.09 8.61 24.39
N VAL A 229 -8.95 7.29 24.49
CA VAL A 229 -7.84 6.60 25.14
C VAL A 229 -7.38 5.52 24.17
N GLN A 230 -6.10 5.54 23.82
CA GLN A 230 -5.53 4.58 22.89
C GLN A 230 -5.42 3.20 23.56
N PRO A 231 -5.78 2.11 22.87
CA PRO A 231 -5.49 0.76 23.34
C PRO A 231 -3.98 0.54 23.57
N PRO A 232 -3.57 -0.37 24.48
CA PRO A 232 -2.15 -0.68 24.69
C PRO A 232 -1.44 -1.07 23.38
N GLY A 233 -0.17 -0.66 23.25
CA GLY A 233 0.62 -0.94 22.04
C GLY A 233 0.18 -0.16 20.80
N SER A 234 -0.73 0.83 20.94
CA SER A 234 -1.23 1.60 19.81
C SER A 234 -1.03 3.11 19.94
N ARG A 235 -0.96 3.78 18.79
CA ARG A 235 -0.98 5.25 18.69
C ARG A 235 -1.92 5.71 17.57
N LEU A 236 -2.34 6.97 17.63
CA LEU A 236 -3.15 7.57 16.56
C LEU A 236 -2.26 8.03 15.39
N SER A 237 -2.77 7.92 14.17
CA SER A 237 -2.15 8.56 13.00
C SER A 237 -2.43 10.07 12.99
N ASN A 238 -1.63 10.82 12.23
CA ASN A 238 -1.88 12.22 11.92
C ASN A 238 -2.70 12.31 10.61
N ASN A 239 -3.48 13.37 10.43
CA ASN A 239 -4.22 13.67 9.19
C ASN A 239 -3.30 13.82 7.96
N LEU A 240 -2.00 14.09 8.15
CA LEU A 240 -1.03 14.23 7.06
C LEU A 240 -0.34 12.91 6.66
N THR A 241 -0.61 11.79 7.34
CA THR A 241 0.09 10.53 7.05
C THR A 241 -0.25 9.97 5.68
N ALA A 242 -1.47 10.21 5.17
CA ALA A 242 -1.84 9.86 3.80
C ALA A 242 -0.89 10.54 2.78
N PHE A 243 -0.65 11.85 2.92
CA PHE A 243 0.25 12.59 2.04
C PHE A 243 1.70 12.14 2.18
N ARG A 244 2.20 11.98 3.41
CA ARG A 244 3.55 11.44 3.65
C ARG A 244 3.74 10.07 3.01
N GLY A 245 2.71 9.22 3.05
CA GLY A 245 2.69 7.93 2.38
C GLY A 245 2.75 8.04 0.87
N GLY A 246 1.92 8.90 0.28
CA GLY A 246 1.92 9.15 -1.16
C GLY A 246 3.25 9.70 -1.67
N PHE A 247 3.95 10.54 -0.89
CA PHE A 247 5.31 10.98 -1.22
C PHE A 247 6.31 9.82 -1.14
N ARG A 248 6.25 9.02 -0.07
CA ARG A 248 7.13 7.85 0.13
C ARG A 248 6.94 6.77 -0.93
N LEU A 249 5.75 6.68 -1.54
CA LEU A 249 5.41 5.67 -2.55
C LEU A 249 6.38 5.66 -3.74
N TRP A 250 6.94 6.82 -4.10
CA TRP A 250 7.90 6.98 -5.20
C TRP A 250 9.33 6.54 -4.87
N HIS A 251 9.57 6.11 -3.63
CA HIS A 251 10.85 5.51 -3.21
C HIS A 251 10.80 3.98 -3.12
N LEU A 252 9.66 3.37 -3.48
CA LEU A 252 9.52 1.92 -3.59
C LEU A 252 9.79 1.47 -5.02
N ASP A 253 10.59 0.42 -5.18
CA ASP A 253 10.99 -0.07 -6.50
C ASP A 253 9.91 -1.00 -7.10
N ASP A 254 9.21 -1.76 -6.25
CA ASP A 254 8.22 -2.78 -6.66
C ASP A 254 6.78 -2.24 -6.83
N VAL A 255 6.62 -0.94 -7.13
CA VAL A 255 5.31 -0.33 -7.40
C VAL A 255 5.23 0.09 -8.85
N HIS A 256 4.31 -0.55 -9.58
CA HIS A 256 4.06 -0.25 -10.99
C HIS A 256 3.63 1.21 -11.16
N THR A 257 4.16 1.85 -12.19
CA THR A 257 3.93 3.25 -12.51
C THR A 257 3.17 3.31 -13.81
N LEU A 258 1.91 3.73 -13.75
CA LEU A 258 1.07 3.92 -14.93
C LEU A 258 1.59 5.11 -15.74
N ARG A 259 1.78 4.92 -17.04
CA ARG A 259 2.13 5.94 -18.03
C ARG A 259 1.19 5.86 -19.22
N ASP A 260 1.13 6.95 -19.98
CA ASP A 260 0.37 6.94 -21.23
C ASP A 260 1.10 6.08 -22.27
N GLY A 261 0.36 5.19 -22.93
CA GLY A 261 0.90 4.26 -23.91
C GLY A 261 1.64 3.02 -23.37
N ASP A 262 1.53 2.70 -22.06
CA ASP A 262 2.09 1.46 -21.51
C ASP A 262 1.35 0.22 -22.08
N GLU A 263 1.90 -0.37 -23.14
CA GLU A 263 1.55 -1.72 -23.65
C GLU A 263 2.54 -2.79 -23.16
N GLN A 264 3.50 -2.43 -22.31
CA GLN A 264 4.66 -3.27 -22.05
C GLN A 264 4.26 -4.50 -21.20
N PRO A 265 4.60 -5.73 -21.65
CA PRO A 265 4.31 -6.94 -20.90
C PRO A 265 5.09 -6.93 -19.57
N PRO A 266 4.49 -7.43 -18.48
CA PRO A 266 5.12 -7.40 -17.17
C PRO A 266 6.46 -8.14 -17.21
N GLU A 267 7.50 -7.54 -16.62
CA GLU A 267 8.74 -8.27 -16.39
C GLU A 267 8.44 -9.53 -15.56
N PRO A 268 9.06 -10.67 -15.87
CA PRO A 268 8.91 -11.86 -15.06
C PRO A 268 9.32 -11.54 -13.61
N PRO A 269 8.52 -11.94 -12.61
CA PRO A 269 8.82 -11.62 -11.23
C PRO A 269 10.20 -12.14 -10.88
N LYS A 270 11.04 -11.28 -10.30
CA LYS A 270 12.34 -11.69 -9.77
C LYS A 270 12.10 -12.83 -8.78
N ILE A 271 12.84 -13.93 -8.94
CA ILE A 271 12.76 -15.06 -8.02
C ILE A 271 13.12 -14.54 -6.63
N ALA A 272 12.17 -14.64 -5.69
CA ALA A 272 12.36 -14.11 -4.35
C ALA A 272 13.43 -14.92 -3.61
N GLU A 273 14.44 -14.23 -3.08
CA GLU A 273 15.29 -14.77 -2.03
C GLU A 273 14.44 -14.85 -0.75
N TRP A 274 14.07 -16.06 -0.35
CA TRP A 274 13.25 -16.29 0.83
C TRP A 274 13.95 -15.75 2.08
N ARG A 275 13.23 -14.96 2.87
CA ARG A 275 13.67 -14.51 4.19
C ARG A 275 12.54 -14.66 5.21
N MET A 276 12.89 -15.06 6.43
CA MET A 276 11.98 -15.03 7.56
C MET A 276 11.94 -13.60 8.10
N ILE A 277 10.72 -13.09 8.31
CA ILE A 277 10.44 -11.76 8.89
C ILE A 277 9.82 -11.89 10.28
#